data_AF-A0A356KHS1-F1
#
_entry.id   AF-A0A356KHS1-F1
#
_cell.length_a   1.000
_cell.length_b   1.000
_cell.length_c   1.000
_cell.angle_alpha   90.00
_cell.angle_beta   90.00
_cell.angle_gamma   90.00
#
_symmetry.space_group_name_H-M   'P 1'
#
loop_
_entity.id
_entity.type
_entity.pdbx_description
1 polymer ?
#
loop_
_entity_poly.entity_id
_entity_poly.type
_entity_poly.pdbx_seq_one_letter_code
_entity_poly.pdbx_strand_id
1 'polypeptide(L)'
;MSRPRKRITILPGNHDFELVFPACQRLFRQRVCGEELDERMHFVVERPYYEFDGVQVHHGMQFEGMNRYRWDQMLISEGVPEPVLRQPFGSVFILEVLNRMKEKRPYVDRVTPFSLYLFGALFFDPGVAFKLIGLALMTFWRYRVLPLIQRPRLHPVTLGDFFDTFIDYGAFPNFERKVKKLMRRNPRIHTVIMGHTHLRKVRRFGPNRTYINTGTWTDLISLDIANLGVNRELTYAAVEYFPEGPPRAKLLAWKGHRQLTREIHY
;
A
#
# COMPACT_ATOMS: atom_id res chain seq x y z
N MET A 1 -12.96 -16.85 15.64
CA MET A 1 -13.92 -15.72 15.74
C MET A 1 -15.18 -16.15 16.49
N SER A 2 -15.33 -15.82 17.78
CA SER A 2 -16.37 -16.42 18.64
C SER A 2 -17.73 -15.69 18.64
N ARG A 3 -17.91 -14.58 17.91
CA ARG A 3 -19.18 -13.84 17.88
C ARG A 3 -19.79 -13.81 16.47
N PRO A 4 -21.08 -14.15 16.30
CA PRO A 4 -21.71 -14.36 14.98
C PRO A 4 -21.80 -13.10 14.11
N ARG A 5 -21.75 -11.90 14.70
CA ARG A 5 -21.83 -10.62 13.97
C ARG A 5 -20.47 -10.06 13.50
N LYS A 6 -19.37 -10.79 13.71
CA LYS A 6 -18.03 -10.33 13.28
C LYS A 6 -17.70 -10.88 11.90
N ARG A 7 -17.33 -9.98 10.99
CA ARG A 7 -16.87 -10.30 9.64
C ARG A 7 -15.49 -9.69 9.42
N ILE A 8 -14.67 -10.35 8.61
CA ILE A 8 -13.39 -9.84 8.12
C ILE A 8 -13.54 -9.63 6.62
N THR A 9 -13.22 -8.43 6.17
CA THR A 9 -13.11 -8.11 4.74
C THR A 9 -11.66 -7.76 4.44
N ILE A 10 -11.08 -8.47 3.48
CA ILE A 10 -9.68 -8.30 3.08
C ILE A 10 -9.69 -7.63 1.71
N LEU A 11 -9.11 -6.43 1.66
CA LEU A 11 -8.80 -5.73 0.42
C LEU A 11 -7.30 -5.91 0.18
N PRO A 12 -6.87 -6.67 -0.85
CA PRO A 12 -5.45 -6.92 -1.09
C PRO A 12 -4.67 -5.64 -1.38
N GLY A 13 -3.48 -5.53 -0.80
CA GLY A 13 -2.50 -4.52 -1.17
C GLY A 13 -1.70 -4.92 -2.41
N ASN A 14 -0.81 -4.02 -2.84
CA ASN A 14 0.10 -4.29 -3.97
C ASN A 14 1.07 -5.47 -3.70
N HIS A 15 1.24 -5.84 -2.43
CA HIS A 15 2.10 -6.93 -1.98
C HIS A 15 1.36 -8.20 -1.56
N ASP A 16 0.02 -8.18 -1.55
CA ASP A 16 -0.83 -9.33 -1.14
C ASP A 16 -1.70 -9.81 -2.31
N PHE A 17 -1.34 -9.43 -3.54
CA PHE A 17 -2.21 -9.55 -4.70
C PHE A 17 -2.38 -11.02 -5.18
N GLU A 18 -1.56 -11.94 -4.67
CA GLU A 18 -1.77 -13.39 -4.78
C GLU A 18 -3.11 -13.86 -4.18
N LEU A 19 -3.74 -13.05 -3.31
CA LEU A 19 -5.10 -13.31 -2.83
C LEU A 19 -6.15 -13.29 -3.96
N VAL A 20 -5.80 -12.88 -5.18
CA VAL A 20 -6.64 -13.09 -6.37
C VAL A 20 -6.87 -14.58 -6.68
N PHE A 21 -5.93 -15.46 -6.29
CA PHE A 21 -6.04 -16.89 -6.56
C PHE A 21 -6.94 -17.57 -5.53
N PRO A 22 -7.95 -18.35 -5.96
CA PRO A 22 -8.86 -19.03 -5.03
C PRO A 22 -8.17 -19.96 -4.03
N ALA A 23 -7.07 -20.59 -4.42
CA ALA A 23 -6.28 -21.46 -3.53
C ALA A 23 -5.67 -20.68 -2.36
N CYS A 24 -5.11 -19.49 -2.62
CA CYS A 24 -4.57 -18.61 -1.58
C CYS A 24 -5.68 -18.16 -0.61
N GLN A 25 -6.87 -17.83 -1.11
CA GLN A 25 -8.01 -17.48 -0.27
C GLN A 25 -8.45 -18.63 0.64
N ARG A 26 -8.54 -19.87 0.12
CA ARG A 26 -8.90 -21.06 0.91
C ARG A 26 -7.89 -21.33 2.03
N LEU A 27 -6.59 -21.31 1.71
CA LEU A 27 -5.51 -21.50 2.68
C LEU A 27 -5.53 -20.41 3.77
N PHE A 28 -5.73 -19.15 3.37
CA PHE A 28 -5.81 -18.04 4.31
C PHE A 28 -7.04 -18.18 5.24
N ARG A 29 -8.21 -18.52 4.68
CA ARG A 29 -9.43 -18.80 5.48
C ARG A 29 -9.22 -19.93 6.46
N GLN A 30 -8.67 -21.06 6.01
CA GLN A 30 -8.38 -22.20 6.86
C GLN A 30 -7.48 -21.79 8.03
N ARG A 31 -6.43 -21.00 7.77
CA ARG A 31 -5.47 -20.59 8.80
C ARG A 31 -6.04 -19.63 9.85
N VAL A 32 -6.99 -18.77 9.47
CA VAL A 32 -7.56 -17.73 10.35
C VAL A 32 -8.87 -18.15 11.00
N CYS A 33 -9.72 -18.85 10.25
CA CYS A 33 -11.06 -19.27 10.67
C CYS A 33 -11.14 -20.73 11.12
N GLY A 34 -10.20 -21.58 10.67
CA GLY A 34 -10.26 -23.04 10.86
C GLY A 34 -11.01 -23.79 9.75
N GLU A 35 -11.64 -23.07 8.83
CA GLU A 35 -12.46 -23.63 7.75
C GLU A 35 -12.11 -22.95 6.41
N GLU A 36 -12.11 -23.71 5.31
CA GLU A 36 -11.74 -23.20 3.98
C GLU A 36 -12.79 -22.27 3.34
N LEU A 37 -14.05 -22.38 3.78
CA LEU A 37 -15.21 -21.72 3.16
C LEU A 37 -16.00 -20.84 4.15
N ASP A 38 -15.37 -20.37 5.23
CA ASP A 38 -16.04 -19.50 6.22
C ASP A 38 -16.52 -18.18 5.59
N GLU A 39 -17.85 -18.01 5.50
CA GLU A 39 -18.53 -16.85 4.91
C GLU A 39 -18.24 -15.53 5.65
N ARG A 40 -17.76 -15.59 6.89
CA ARG A 40 -17.38 -14.39 7.66
C ARG A 40 -16.13 -13.73 7.10
N MET A 41 -15.35 -14.42 6.27
CA MET A 41 -14.14 -13.88 5.63
C MET A 41 -14.34 -13.67 4.12
N HIS A 42 -14.43 -12.41 3.73
CA HIS A 42 -14.63 -11.99 2.34
C HIS A 42 -13.37 -11.31 1.79
N PHE A 43 -13.02 -11.60 0.53
CA PHE A 43 -11.90 -10.98 -0.18
C PHE A 43 -12.44 -10.10 -1.29
N VAL A 44 -11.96 -8.86 -1.36
CA VAL A 44 -12.36 -7.89 -2.38
C VAL A 44 -11.28 -7.88 -3.46
N VAL A 45 -11.41 -8.77 -4.44
CA VAL A 45 -10.45 -8.97 -5.54
C VAL A 45 -10.97 -8.52 -6.91
N GLU A 46 -12.24 -8.14 -6.99
CA GLU A 46 -12.91 -7.76 -8.24
C GLU A 46 -12.85 -6.25 -8.50
N ARG A 47 -12.50 -5.46 -7.48
CA ARG A 47 -12.56 -3.99 -7.51
C ARG A 47 -11.46 -3.35 -6.65
N PRO A 48 -11.03 -2.11 -6.97
CA PRO A 48 -9.96 -1.41 -6.26
C PRO A 48 -10.27 -0.95 -4.83
N TYR A 49 -11.52 -1.05 -4.41
CA TYR A 49 -11.97 -0.52 -3.14
C TYR A 49 -13.14 -1.31 -2.58
N TYR A 50 -13.30 -1.22 -1.26
CA TYR A 50 -14.49 -1.66 -0.56
C TYR A 50 -15.33 -0.45 -0.19
N GLU A 51 -16.63 -0.46 -0.50
CA GLU A 51 -17.54 0.66 -0.25
C GLU A 51 -18.73 0.23 0.60
N PHE A 52 -19.09 1.07 1.57
CA PHE A 52 -20.27 0.90 2.42
C PHE A 52 -20.66 2.25 3.03
N ASP A 53 -21.96 2.57 3.08
CA ASP A 53 -22.51 3.75 3.80
C ASP A 53 -21.80 5.09 3.55
N GLY A 54 -21.32 5.32 2.32
CA GLY A 54 -20.57 6.53 1.94
C GLY A 54 -19.11 6.56 2.39
N VAL A 55 -18.59 5.43 2.88
CA VAL A 55 -17.17 5.17 3.19
C VAL A 55 -16.57 4.33 2.06
N GLN A 56 -15.42 4.75 1.54
CA GLN A 56 -14.60 3.90 0.68
C GLN A 56 -13.25 3.59 1.33
N VAL A 57 -12.92 2.30 1.40
CA VAL A 57 -11.63 1.79 1.84
C VAL A 57 -10.84 1.37 0.61
N HIS A 58 -9.63 1.90 0.50
CA HIS A 58 -8.71 1.68 -0.61
C HIS A 58 -7.37 1.23 -0.03
N HIS A 59 -6.60 0.42 -0.75
CA HIS A 59 -5.18 0.23 -0.38
C HIS A 59 -4.39 1.52 -0.58
N GLY A 60 -4.51 2.11 -1.78
CA GLY A 60 -3.83 3.35 -2.17
C GLY A 60 -3.01 3.21 -3.46
N MET A 61 -2.59 1.99 -3.82
CA MET A 61 -1.77 1.71 -5.01
C MET A 61 -2.37 2.20 -6.33
N GLN A 62 -3.70 2.21 -6.45
CA GLN A 62 -4.43 2.72 -7.62
C GLN A 62 -4.25 4.22 -7.84
N PHE A 63 -3.78 4.94 -6.81
CA PHE A 63 -3.47 6.36 -6.86
C PHE A 63 -1.99 6.63 -7.13
N GLU A 64 -1.16 5.62 -7.38
CA GLU A 64 0.26 5.76 -7.70
C GLU A 64 0.56 5.11 -9.06
N GLY A 65 1.35 5.78 -9.91
CA GLY A 65 1.57 5.30 -11.27
C GLY A 65 2.25 3.93 -11.31
N MET A 66 3.30 3.78 -10.51
CA MET A 66 4.19 2.62 -10.53
C MET A 66 3.62 1.37 -9.86
N ASN A 67 2.70 1.50 -8.91
CA ASN A 67 2.14 0.38 -8.15
C ASN A 67 0.68 0.05 -8.53
N ARG A 68 0.09 0.79 -9.48
CA ARG A 68 -1.29 0.57 -9.91
C ARG A 68 -1.44 -0.71 -10.73
N TYR A 69 -2.31 -1.59 -10.27
CA TYR A 69 -2.79 -2.73 -11.04
C TYR A 69 -3.86 -2.32 -12.05
N ARG A 70 -3.86 -3.03 -13.18
CA ARG A 70 -4.94 -3.03 -14.16
C ARG A 70 -5.93 -4.15 -13.81
N TRP A 71 -7.06 -3.79 -13.22
CA TRP A 71 -8.07 -4.74 -12.72
C TRP A 71 -8.70 -5.60 -13.83
N ASP A 72 -8.69 -5.13 -15.07
CA ASP A 72 -9.14 -5.85 -16.26
C ASP A 72 -8.10 -6.86 -16.79
N GLN A 73 -6.83 -6.75 -16.36
CA GLN A 73 -5.70 -7.52 -16.91
C GLN A 73 -4.73 -7.95 -15.80
N MET A 74 -5.27 -8.45 -14.68
CA MET A 74 -4.48 -8.83 -13.51
C MET A 74 -3.65 -10.10 -13.76
N LEU A 75 -4.16 -11.02 -14.58
CA LEU A 75 -3.52 -12.30 -14.87
C LEU A 75 -3.02 -12.34 -16.32
N ILE A 76 -1.88 -13.00 -16.50
CA ILE A 76 -1.34 -13.39 -17.81
C ILE A 76 -1.58 -14.88 -17.93
N SER A 77 -2.45 -15.28 -18.84
CA SER A 77 -2.75 -16.69 -19.15
C SER A 77 -2.25 -17.11 -20.52
N GLU A 78 -1.81 -16.16 -21.36
CA GLU A 78 -1.33 -16.43 -22.70
C GLU A 78 0.13 -16.92 -22.66
N GLY A 79 0.40 -18.07 -23.29
CA GLY A 79 1.77 -18.61 -23.42
C GLY A 79 2.36 -19.17 -22.13
N VAL A 80 1.54 -19.41 -21.10
CA VAL A 80 1.95 -20.01 -19.82
C VAL A 80 1.04 -21.19 -19.45
N PRO A 81 1.55 -22.26 -18.81
CA PRO A 81 0.73 -23.40 -18.40
C PRO A 81 -0.34 -23.05 -17.36
N GLU A 82 -0.03 -22.08 -16.49
CA GLU A 82 -0.92 -21.60 -15.43
C GLU A 82 -0.96 -20.07 -15.43
N PRO A 83 -2.10 -19.45 -15.10
CA PRO A 83 -2.19 -17.99 -15.04
C PRO A 83 -1.22 -17.40 -14.03
N VAL A 84 -0.37 -16.48 -14.47
CA VAL A 84 0.60 -15.77 -13.62
C VAL A 84 0.19 -14.33 -13.38
N LEU A 85 0.58 -13.77 -12.23
CA LEU A 85 0.23 -12.40 -11.86
C LEU A 85 1.00 -11.38 -12.69
N ARG A 86 0.28 -10.40 -13.27
CA ARG A 86 0.89 -9.24 -13.94
C ARG A 86 1.33 -8.21 -12.91
N GLN A 87 2.56 -8.33 -12.45
CA GLN A 87 3.14 -7.43 -11.45
C GLN A 87 3.33 -6.00 -12.01
N PRO A 88 2.97 -4.95 -11.25
CA PRO A 88 3.30 -3.58 -11.62
C PRO A 88 4.81 -3.35 -11.43
N PHE A 89 5.34 -2.33 -12.11
CA PHE A 89 6.79 -2.07 -12.10
C PHE A 89 7.32 -1.77 -10.70
N GLY A 90 6.54 -1.12 -9.83
CA GLY A 90 6.91 -0.89 -8.43
C GLY A 90 7.22 -2.19 -7.70
N SER A 91 6.37 -3.22 -7.83
CA SER A 91 6.63 -4.55 -7.24
C SER A 91 7.90 -5.19 -7.81
N VAL A 92 8.12 -5.10 -9.13
CA VAL A 92 9.35 -5.61 -9.78
C VAL A 92 10.59 -4.89 -9.23
N PHE A 93 10.52 -3.59 -9.01
CA PHE A 93 11.61 -2.80 -8.43
C PHE A 93 11.94 -3.25 -7.00
N ILE A 94 10.92 -3.51 -6.16
CA ILE A 94 11.14 -4.05 -4.81
C ILE A 94 11.86 -5.40 -4.88
N LEU A 95 11.41 -6.31 -5.75
CA LEU A 95 11.97 -7.65 -5.87
C LEU A 95 13.42 -7.65 -6.39
N GLU A 96 13.71 -6.85 -7.41
CA GLU A 96 15.02 -6.89 -8.09
C GLU A 96 16.05 -5.92 -7.49
N VAL A 97 15.60 -4.82 -6.88
CA VAL A 97 16.49 -3.77 -6.35
C VAL A 97 16.46 -3.78 -4.83
N LEU A 98 15.31 -3.47 -4.21
CA LEU A 98 15.29 -3.26 -2.76
C LEU A 98 15.57 -4.53 -1.97
N ASN A 99 15.05 -5.70 -2.36
CA ASN A 99 15.31 -6.95 -1.64
C ASN A 99 16.79 -7.32 -1.63
N ARG A 100 17.51 -7.14 -2.75
CA ARG A 100 18.97 -7.33 -2.82
C ARG A 100 19.74 -6.36 -1.93
N MET A 101 19.18 -5.18 -1.68
CA MET A 101 19.76 -4.22 -0.74
C MET A 101 19.42 -4.56 0.71
N LYS A 102 18.19 -5.07 0.96
CA LYS A 102 17.72 -5.46 2.29
C LYS A 102 18.52 -6.58 2.93
N GLU A 103 19.10 -7.49 2.13
CA GLU A 103 20.04 -8.50 2.62
C GLU A 103 21.21 -7.90 3.42
N LYS A 104 21.71 -6.73 2.99
CA LYS A 104 22.82 -6.03 3.67
C LYS A 104 22.35 -4.85 4.53
N ARG A 105 21.18 -4.28 4.21
CA ARG A 105 20.61 -3.06 4.82
C ARG A 105 19.12 -3.24 5.07
N PRO A 106 18.71 -3.95 6.13
CA PRO A 106 17.31 -4.35 6.34
C PRO A 106 16.29 -3.19 6.46
N TYR A 107 16.77 -1.96 6.67
CA TYR A 107 15.97 -0.76 6.89
C TYR A 107 15.80 0.13 5.65
N VAL A 108 16.44 -0.19 4.51
CA VAL A 108 16.51 0.69 3.33
C VAL A 108 15.13 1.11 2.78
N ASP A 109 14.14 0.25 2.91
CA ASP A 109 12.74 0.45 2.49
C ASP A 109 11.87 1.18 3.54
N ARG A 110 12.45 1.49 4.71
CA ARG A 110 11.76 2.13 5.85
C ARG A 110 12.28 3.53 6.14
N VAL A 111 13.21 4.05 5.34
CA VAL A 111 13.77 5.39 5.54
C VAL A 111 12.97 6.43 4.74
N THR A 112 12.57 7.51 5.40
CA THR A 112 11.76 8.57 4.82
C THR A 112 12.35 9.96 5.10
N PRO A 113 12.46 10.86 4.12
CA PRO A 113 12.32 10.63 2.69
C PRO A 113 13.52 9.85 2.13
N PHE A 114 13.26 8.95 1.18
CA PHE A 114 14.30 8.11 0.57
C PHE A 114 15.37 8.91 -0.18
N SER A 115 15.02 10.08 -0.72
CA SER A 115 15.97 10.98 -1.41
C SER A 115 17.09 11.46 -0.48
N LEU A 116 16.79 11.78 0.78
CA LEU A 116 17.81 12.16 1.76
C LEU A 116 18.71 10.99 2.13
N TYR A 117 18.15 9.77 2.22
CA TYR A 117 18.95 8.57 2.42
C TYR A 117 19.93 8.35 1.25
N LEU A 118 19.45 8.44 0.01
CA LEU A 118 20.30 8.27 -1.17
C LEU A 118 21.37 9.37 -1.26
N PHE A 119 21.00 10.62 -1.02
CA PHE A 119 21.95 11.73 -0.99
C PHE A 119 23.02 11.52 0.08
N GLY A 120 22.64 11.19 1.32
CA GLY A 120 23.59 10.87 2.39
C GLY A 120 24.48 9.67 2.03
N ALA A 121 23.91 8.61 1.46
CA ALA A 121 24.66 7.44 1.02
C ALA A 121 25.72 7.79 -0.04
N LEU A 122 25.49 8.76 -0.93
CA LEU A 122 26.51 9.17 -1.91
C LEU A 122 27.80 9.70 -1.25
N PHE A 123 27.70 10.32 -0.07
CA PHE A 123 28.87 10.86 0.65
C PHE A 123 29.43 9.88 1.67
N PHE A 124 28.56 9.19 2.42
CA PHE A 124 28.95 8.38 3.56
C PHE A 124 29.07 6.87 3.26
N ASP A 125 28.43 6.39 2.18
CA ASP A 125 28.46 4.99 1.76
C ASP A 125 28.35 4.86 0.22
N PRO A 126 29.30 5.45 -0.54
CA PRO A 126 29.18 5.59 -1.99
C PRO A 126 29.04 4.23 -2.69
N GLY A 127 29.67 3.17 -2.17
CA GLY A 127 29.55 1.82 -2.72
C GLY A 127 28.11 1.30 -2.72
N VAL A 128 27.37 1.53 -1.63
CA VAL A 128 25.95 1.19 -1.53
C VAL A 128 25.11 2.08 -2.45
N ALA A 129 25.39 3.38 -2.49
CA ALA A 129 24.66 4.32 -3.35
C ALA A 129 24.81 3.97 -4.85
N PHE A 130 26.04 3.75 -5.33
CA PHE A 130 26.28 3.37 -6.72
C PHE A 130 25.72 1.98 -7.06
N LYS A 131 25.76 1.02 -6.12
CA LYS A 131 25.10 -0.28 -6.32
C LYS A 131 23.59 -0.12 -6.48
N LEU A 132 22.94 0.67 -5.62
CA LEU A 132 21.50 0.94 -5.71
C LEU A 132 21.16 1.60 -7.05
N ILE A 133 21.90 2.65 -7.43
CA ILE A 133 21.70 3.38 -8.69
C ILE A 133 21.90 2.44 -9.88
N GLY A 134 22.97 1.64 -9.90
CA GLY A 134 23.25 0.67 -10.97
C GLY A 134 22.16 -0.40 -11.11
N LEU A 135 21.72 -1.00 -9.99
CA LEU A 135 20.61 -1.95 -9.99
C LEU A 135 19.29 -1.32 -10.47
N ALA A 136 19.00 -0.09 -10.03
CA ALA A 136 17.83 0.65 -10.45
C ALA A 136 17.83 0.95 -11.96
N LEU A 137 18.95 1.46 -12.49
CA LEU A 137 19.11 1.76 -13.92
C LEU A 137 19.04 0.49 -14.77
N MET A 138 19.69 -0.59 -14.36
CA MET A 138 19.64 -1.88 -15.06
C MET A 138 18.22 -2.45 -15.06
N THR A 139 17.51 -2.40 -13.93
CA THR A 139 16.12 -2.88 -13.82
C THR A 139 15.19 -2.03 -14.69
N PHE A 140 15.35 -0.71 -14.67
CA PHE A 140 14.62 0.21 -15.54
C PHE A 140 14.86 -0.10 -17.02
N TRP A 141 16.12 -0.26 -17.42
CA TRP A 141 16.47 -0.60 -18.80
C TRP A 141 15.83 -1.93 -19.22
N ARG A 142 16.00 -2.99 -18.41
CA ARG A 142 15.51 -4.34 -18.71
C ARG A 142 13.99 -4.42 -18.84
N TYR A 143 13.24 -3.72 -18.00
CA TYR A 143 11.78 -3.87 -17.93
C TYR A 143 10.98 -2.72 -18.53
N ARG A 144 11.57 -1.54 -18.73
CA ARG A 144 10.89 -0.37 -19.29
C ARG A 144 11.43 0.06 -20.64
N VAL A 145 12.71 -0.14 -20.94
CA VAL A 145 13.30 0.29 -22.23
C VAL A 145 13.37 -0.86 -23.23
N LEU A 146 13.94 -1.99 -22.83
CA LEU A 146 14.15 -3.14 -23.72
C LEU A 146 12.85 -3.68 -24.35
N PRO A 147 11.72 -3.81 -23.62
CA PRO A 147 10.46 -4.26 -24.23
C PRO A 147 9.91 -3.29 -25.27
N LEU A 148 10.21 -1.99 -25.17
CA LEU A 148 9.80 -0.99 -26.17
C LEU A 148 10.58 -1.15 -27.48
N ILE A 149 11.85 -1.51 -27.36
CA ILE A 149 12.72 -1.79 -28.52
C ILE A 149 12.33 -3.12 -29.16
N GLN A 150 12.11 -4.16 -28.35
CA GLN A 150 11.88 -5.52 -28.83
C GLN A 150 10.45 -5.79 -29.30
N ARG A 151 9.45 -5.17 -28.67
CA ARG A 151 8.01 -5.42 -28.91
C ARG A 151 7.20 -4.12 -28.92
N PRO A 152 7.52 -3.16 -29.81
CA PRO A 152 6.89 -1.83 -29.82
C PRO A 152 5.36 -1.88 -29.99
N ARG A 153 4.83 -2.92 -30.66
CA ARG A 153 3.38 -3.08 -30.90
C ARG A 153 2.58 -3.59 -29.69
N LEU A 154 3.24 -4.24 -28.73
CA LEU A 154 2.58 -4.82 -27.54
C LEU A 154 2.65 -3.88 -26.32
N HIS A 155 3.47 -2.83 -26.40
CA HIS A 155 3.65 -1.84 -25.34
C HIS A 155 3.42 -0.42 -25.89
N PRO A 156 2.18 -0.04 -26.21
CA PRO A 156 1.87 1.35 -26.51
C PRO A 156 2.11 2.17 -25.24
N VAL A 157 3.24 2.86 -25.19
CA VAL A 157 3.55 3.80 -24.11
C VAL A 157 2.61 4.97 -24.29
N THR A 158 1.69 5.16 -23.36
CA THR A 158 0.98 6.44 -23.32
C THR A 158 1.92 7.49 -22.73
N LEU A 159 1.86 8.73 -23.21
CA LEU A 159 2.64 9.84 -22.65
C LEU A 159 2.51 9.94 -21.12
N GLY A 160 1.34 9.59 -20.57
CA GLY A 160 1.09 9.52 -19.13
C GLY A 160 1.98 8.50 -18.40
N ASP A 161 2.24 7.34 -18.99
CA ASP A 161 3.10 6.30 -18.37
C ASP A 161 4.55 6.76 -18.26
N PHE A 162 5.02 7.60 -19.19
CA PHE A 162 6.38 8.14 -19.16
C PHE A 162 6.51 9.22 -18.07
N PHE A 163 5.54 10.14 -17.98
CA PHE A 163 5.52 11.19 -16.95
C PHE A 163 5.30 10.63 -15.53
N ASP A 164 4.40 9.66 -15.35
CA ASP A 164 4.15 8.99 -14.06
C ASP A 164 5.41 8.27 -13.56
N THR A 165 6.28 7.78 -14.46
CA THR A 165 7.52 7.07 -14.10
C THR A 165 8.62 8.01 -13.59
N PHE A 166 8.65 9.27 -14.04
CA PHE A 166 9.67 10.25 -13.62
C PHE A 166 9.26 11.06 -12.38
N ILE A 167 7.96 11.30 -12.17
CA ILE A 167 7.46 12.15 -11.08
C ILE A 167 7.33 11.39 -9.75
N ASP A 168 7.03 10.10 -9.76
CA ASP A 168 6.80 9.31 -8.53
C ASP A 168 8.10 8.82 -7.84
N TYR A 169 9.29 9.04 -8.42
CA TYR A 169 10.56 8.53 -7.88
C TYR A 169 11.09 9.28 -6.65
N GLY A 170 10.61 10.50 -6.41
CA GLY A 170 11.22 11.44 -5.45
C GLY A 170 10.46 11.69 -4.15
N ALA A 171 9.17 11.36 -4.07
CA ALA A 171 8.35 11.73 -2.92
C ALA A 171 7.18 10.76 -2.77
N PHE A 172 6.95 10.27 -1.54
CA PHE A 172 5.71 9.59 -1.19
C PHE A 172 4.51 10.35 -1.76
N PRO A 173 3.67 9.70 -2.59
CA PRO A 173 2.66 10.42 -3.35
C PRO A 173 1.63 11.05 -2.40
N ASN A 174 1.43 12.38 -2.51
CA ASN A 174 0.41 13.05 -1.73
C ASN A 174 -0.98 12.81 -2.36
N PHE A 175 -1.72 11.86 -1.79
CA PHE A 175 -3.04 11.48 -2.29
C PHE A 175 -4.14 12.53 -2.04
N GLU A 176 -3.92 13.58 -1.24
CA GLU A 176 -4.97 14.54 -0.91
C GLU A 176 -5.69 15.13 -2.12
N ARG A 177 -4.95 15.51 -3.16
CA ARG A 177 -5.54 16.07 -4.40
C ARG A 177 -6.39 15.03 -5.11
N LYS A 178 -5.91 13.78 -5.18
CA LYS A 178 -6.62 12.66 -5.83
C LYS A 178 -7.87 12.28 -5.04
N VAL A 179 -7.81 12.23 -3.70
CA VAL A 179 -8.96 11.98 -2.82
C VAL A 179 -9.98 13.10 -2.91
N LYS A 180 -9.55 14.37 -2.87
CA LYS A 180 -10.44 15.52 -3.03
C LYS A 180 -11.19 15.47 -4.36
N LYS A 181 -10.51 15.09 -5.45
CA LYS A 181 -11.12 14.89 -6.77
C LYS A 181 -12.13 13.75 -6.77
N LEU A 182 -11.82 12.63 -6.12
CA LEU A 182 -12.74 11.49 -5.96
C LEU A 182 -14.02 11.90 -5.23
N MET A 183 -13.91 12.54 -4.06
CA MET A 183 -15.07 12.99 -3.28
C MET A 183 -15.89 14.08 -4.00
N ARG A 184 -15.25 14.90 -4.86
CA ARG A 184 -15.97 15.86 -5.70
C ARG A 184 -16.79 15.18 -6.78
N ARG A 185 -16.29 14.10 -7.38
CA ARG A 185 -16.98 13.33 -8.42
C ARG A 185 -18.11 12.46 -7.86
N ASN A 186 -17.95 11.98 -6.63
CA ASN A 186 -18.91 11.09 -5.98
C ASN A 186 -19.45 11.75 -4.70
N PRO A 187 -20.50 12.58 -4.78
CA PRO A 187 -21.01 13.33 -3.63
C PRO A 187 -21.48 12.47 -2.45
N ARG A 188 -21.84 11.21 -2.71
CA ARG A 188 -22.24 10.21 -1.70
C ARG A 188 -21.07 9.78 -0.79
N ILE A 189 -19.84 9.91 -1.27
CA ILE A 189 -18.65 9.50 -0.51
C ILE A 189 -18.23 10.64 0.41
N HIS A 190 -18.42 10.42 1.71
CA HIS A 190 -18.03 11.35 2.77
C HIS A 190 -16.69 10.95 3.38
N THR A 191 -16.35 9.66 3.41
CA THR A 191 -15.11 9.20 4.02
C THR A 191 -14.29 8.34 3.06
N VAL A 192 -12.98 8.59 3.02
CA VAL A 192 -12.03 7.74 2.29
C VAL A 192 -10.91 7.32 3.23
N ILE A 193 -10.68 6.01 3.33
CA ILE A 193 -9.64 5.39 4.17
C ILE A 193 -8.62 4.73 3.24
N MET A 194 -7.33 4.97 3.49
CA MET A 194 -6.21 4.43 2.70
C MET A 194 -5.06 3.96 3.59
N GLY A 195 -4.14 3.22 2.99
CA GLY A 195 -2.80 2.94 3.51
C GLY A 195 -1.73 3.28 2.47
N HIS A 196 -0.88 2.29 2.16
CA HIS A 196 0.11 2.27 1.09
C HIS A 196 1.30 3.25 1.20
N THR A 197 1.10 4.51 1.59
CA THR A 197 2.21 5.47 1.78
C THR A 197 2.99 5.24 3.08
N HIS A 198 2.46 4.41 3.97
CA HIS A 198 2.96 4.17 5.34
C HIS A 198 2.94 5.41 6.27
N LEU A 199 2.58 6.59 5.75
CA LEU A 199 2.50 7.83 6.50
C LEU A 199 1.06 8.07 7.00
N ARG A 200 0.89 8.02 8.33
CA ARG A 200 -0.38 8.31 8.98
C ARG A 200 -0.84 9.75 8.67
N LYS A 201 -2.13 9.92 8.34
CA LYS A 201 -2.66 11.23 7.98
C LYS A 201 -4.15 11.33 8.23
N VAL A 202 -4.61 12.50 8.68
CA VAL A 202 -6.04 12.85 8.70
C VAL A 202 -6.19 14.20 8.01
N ARG A 203 -7.09 14.28 7.03
CA ARG A 203 -7.43 15.52 6.34
C ARG A 203 -8.94 15.67 6.24
N ARG A 204 -9.45 16.83 6.67
CA ARG A 204 -10.86 17.20 6.48
C ARG A 204 -10.99 18.14 5.28
N PHE A 205 -11.92 17.85 4.39
CA PHE A 205 -12.21 18.66 3.19
C PHE A 205 -13.54 19.44 3.31
N GLY A 206 -14.13 19.47 4.50
CA GLY A 206 -15.42 20.09 4.82
C GLY A 206 -15.99 19.47 6.10
N PRO A 207 -17.21 19.87 6.51
CA PRO A 207 -17.82 19.39 7.77
C PRO A 207 -18.01 17.86 7.78
N ASN A 208 -18.40 17.28 6.64
CA ASN A 208 -18.69 15.85 6.51
C ASN A 208 -17.79 15.17 5.46
N ARG A 209 -16.54 15.61 5.29
CA ARG A 209 -15.61 14.96 4.34
C ARG A 209 -14.25 14.70 4.94
N THR A 210 -13.91 13.43 5.13
CA THR A 210 -12.70 13.02 5.85
C THR A 210 -11.88 12.01 5.05
N TYR A 211 -10.61 12.32 4.87
CA TYR A 211 -9.59 11.39 4.37
C TYR A 211 -8.72 10.93 5.53
N ILE A 212 -8.54 9.62 5.65
CA ILE A 212 -7.65 9.00 6.63
C ILE A 212 -6.65 8.11 5.89
N ASN A 213 -5.37 8.31 6.15
CA ASN A 213 -4.35 7.32 5.87
C ASN A 213 -3.96 6.65 7.20
N THR A 214 -4.12 5.33 7.29
CA THR A 214 -3.83 4.57 8.51
C THR A 214 -2.35 4.46 8.81
N GLY A 215 -1.46 4.79 7.86
CA GLY A 215 -0.02 4.60 8.01
C GLY A 215 0.38 3.12 8.02
N THR A 216 1.39 2.79 8.80
CA THR A 216 1.92 1.42 8.96
C THR A 216 2.15 1.08 10.44
N TRP A 217 2.15 -0.21 10.77
CA TRP A 217 2.56 -0.73 12.09
C TRP A 217 4.04 -1.12 12.15
N THR A 218 4.74 -1.02 11.02
CA THR A 218 6.19 -1.23 10.92
C THR A 218 6.95 0.02 11.36
N ASP A 219 8.18 -0.16 11.80
CA ASP A 219 9.06 0.96 12.12
C ASP A 219 9.35 1.79 10.85
N LEU A 220 9.25 3.12 10.97
CA LEU A 220 9.73 4.05 9.95
C LEU A 220 10.87 4.89 10.54
N ILE A 221 11.96 5.02 9.79
CA ILE A 221 13.09 5.88 10.13
C ILE A 221 12.91 7.19 9.38
N SER A 222 12.58 8.25 10.10
CA SER A 222 12.47 9.58 9.53
C SER A 222 13.80 10.31 9.60
N LEU A 223 14.23 10.87 8.47
CA LEU A 223 15.36 11.80 8.32
C LEU A 223 14.90 13.26 8.26
N ASP A 224 13.59 13.51 8.35
CA ASP A 224 13.05 14.87 8.50
C ASP A 224 13.43 15.41 9.87
N ILE A 225 14.02 16.61 9.91
CA ILE A 225 14.50 17.26 11.15
C ILE A 225 13.38 17.38 12.20
N ALA A 226 12.14 17.65 11.78
CA ALA A 226 11.02 17.80 12.70
C ALA A 226 10.60 16.47 13.36
N ASN A 227 10.96 15.33 12.78
CA ASN A 227 10.55 14.00 13.22
C ASN A 227 11.72 13.00 13.19
N LEU A 228 12.95 13.46 13.42
CA LEU A 228 14.15 12.64 13.23
C LEU A 228 14.13 11.41 14.15
N GLY A 229 14.38 10.23 13.58
CA GLY A 229 14.50 8.96 14.32
C GLY A 229 13.45 7.91 13.95
N VAL A 230 13.34 6.88 14.80
CA VAL A 230 12.41 5.77 14.60
C VAL A 230 11.04 6.14 15.16
N ASN A 231 10.01 6.04 14.34
CA ASN A 231 8.62 6.25 14.75
C ASN A 231 7.82 4.96 14.54
N ARG A 232 7.15 4.50 15.60
CA ARG A 232 6.22 3.38 15.54
C ARG A 232 4.96 3.73 16.31
N GLU A 233 3.83 3.81 15.61
CA GLU A 233 2.52 3.99 16.23
C GLU A 233 1.54 3.00 15.59
N LEU A 234 0.85 2.21 16.41
CA LEU A 234 -0.05 1.16 15.95
C LEU A 234 -1.41 1.75 15.56
N THR A 235 -1.45 2.52 14.48
CA THR A 235 -2.63 3.28 14.09
C THR A 235 -3.66 2.48 13.31
N TYR A 236 -4.94 2.78 13.51
CA TYR A 236 -6.06 2.17 12.79
C TYR A 236 -7.18 3.19 12.59
N ALA A 237 -8.00 3.00 11.55
CA ALA A 237 -9.21 3.79 11.36
C ALA A 237 -10.40 3.09 12.04
N ALA A 238 -11.15 3.82 12.85
CA ALA A 238 -12.40 3.37 13.44
C ALA A 238 -13.56 4.12 12.80
N VAL A 239 -14.55 3.38 12.29
CA VAL A 239 -15.81 3.93 11.75
C VAL A 239 -16.91 3.67 12.78
N GLU A 240 -17.50 4.74 13.29
CA GLU A 240 -18.53 4.72 14.33
C GLU A 240 -19.87 5.16 13.76
N TYR A 241 -20.94 4.42 14.11
CA TYR A 241 -22.32 4.76 13.76
C TYR A 241 -22.98 5.47 14.94
N PHE A 242 -23.68 6.56 14.64
CA PHE A 242 -24.41 7.36 15.62
C PHE A 242 -25.92 7.25 15.34
N PRO A 243 -26.79 7.48 16.34
CA PRO A 243 -28.24 7.46 16.13
C PRO A 243 -28.71 8.41 15.03
N GLU A 244 -28.00 9.53 14.85
CA GLU A 244 -28.31 10.53 13.84
C GLU A 244 -27.08 10.83 12.96
N GLY A 245 -27.30 10.90 11.65
CA GLY A 245 -26.30 11.28 10.65
C GLY A 245 -25.46 10.11 10.09
N PRO A 246 -24.56 10.40 9.14
CA PRO A 246 -23.70 9.40 8.53
C PRO A 246 -22.64 8.88 9.51
N PRO A 247 -22.09 7.66 9.29
CA PRO A 247 -21.02 7.14 10.13
C PRO A 247 -19.79 8.05 10.06
N ARG A 248 -19.04 8.15 11.16
CA ARG A 248 -17.85 9.02 11.26
C ARG A 248 -16.60 8.17 11.46
N ALA A 249 -15.55 8.51 10.73
CA ALA A 249 -14.26 7.85 10.86
C ALA A 249 -13.25 8.67 11.66
N LYS A 250 -12.47 8.00 12.51
CA LYS A 250 -11.36 8.57 13.29
C LYS A 250 -10.11 7.72 13.11
N LEU A 251 -8.96 8.37 13.08
CA LEU A 251 -7.67 7.69 13.19
C LEU A 251 -7.33 7.58 14.67
N LEU A 252 -7.13 6.36 15.14
CA LEU A 252 -6.81 6.04 16.53
C LEU A 252 -5.48 5.30 16.59
N ALA A 253 -4.80 5.36 17.73
CA ALA A 253 -3.59 4.60 18.01
C ALA A 253 -3.91 3.51 19.04
N TRP A 254 -3.55 2.28 18.72
CA TRP A 254 -3.65 1.15 19.65
C TRP A 254 -2.54 1.26 20.71
N LYS A 255 -2.94 1.47 21.97
CA LYS A 255 -2.01 1.56 23.12
C LYS A 255 -1.81 0.24 23.87
N GLY A 256 -2.53 -0.81 23.48
CA GLY A 256 -2.30 -2.16 24.00
C GLY A 256 -2.39 -2.30 25.52
N HIS A 257 -3.58 -2.14 26.11
CA HIS A 257 -3.82 -2.63 27.48
C HIS A 257 -5.08 -3.47 27.56
N ARG A 258 -4.93 -4.64 28.18
CA ARG A 258 -6.02 -5.37 28.85
C ARG A 258 -5.73 -5.59 30.35
N GLN A 259 -4.48 -5.43 30.82
CA GLN A 259 -4.13 -5.43 32.24
C GLN A 259 -3.50 -4.08 32.63
N LEU A 260 -4.09 -3.44 33.64
CA LEU A 260 -3.72 -2.12 34.15
C LEU A 260 -2.70 -2.19 35.30
N THR A 261 -2.40 -3.38 35.80
CA THR A 261 -1.53 -3.63 36.95
C THR A 261 -0.70 -4.90 36.76
N ARG A 262 0.46 -4.95 37.42
CA ARG A 262 1.25 -6.17 37.61
C ARG A 262 1.53 -6.37 39.09
N GLU A 263 1.63 -7.61 39.52
CA GLU A 263 2.13 -7.94 40.86
C GLU A 263 3.65 -7.70 40.94
N ILE A 264 4.08 -7.08 42.03
CA ILE A 264 5.49 -7.00 42.39
C ILE A 264 5.71 -8.09 43.42
N HIS A 265 6.52 -9.08 43.06
CA HIS A 265 7.05 -10.04 44.02
C HIS A 265 8.38 -9.50 44.55
N TYR A 266 8.50 -9.43 45.87
CA TYR A 266 9.77 -9.24 46.57
C TYR A 266 10.39 -10.61 46.85
#